data_AF-A0A0N0H2D4-F1
#
_entry.id   AF-A0A0N0H2D4-F1
#
_cell.length_a   1.000
_cell.length_b   1.000
_cell.length_c   1.000
_cell.angle_alpha   90.00
_cell.angle_beta   90.00
_cell.angle_gamma   90.00
#
_symmetry.space_group_name_H-M   'P 1'
#
loop_
_entity.id
_entity.type
_entity.pdbx_description
1 polymer ?
#
loop_
_entity_poly.entity_id
_entity_poly.type
_entity_poly.pdbx_seq_one_letter_code
_entity_poly.pdbx_strand_id
1 'polypeptide(L)'
;MATVIVTVGLAFIGYLATYLNGLRLAQRQARLTRVNQQLSDFYGPLFALMEANSRTYNTFSDKYARPDGRDPFRHDTPPTEQELAEWRTWASTVFIPNIQAMRDVVVTKADLLIEEEMPQALLQLCAHVSGYEITAARWAQGNYGEHLSLISFPGRELREYIRDRFAQLKSEQAQLLGQSGAANRNRWAGLLGR
;
A
#
# COMPACT_ATOMS: atom_id res chain seq x y z
N MET A 1 16.44 34.88 -52.97
CA MET A 1 15.36 35.23 -52.01
C MET A 1 14.52 34.01 -51.61
N ALA A 2 13.88 33.29 -52.54
CA ALA A 2 13.02 32.13 -52.22
C ALA A 2 13.72 31.01 -51.43
N THR A 3 14.95 30.61 -51.81
CA THR A 3 15.69 29.54 -51.13
C THR A 3 15.98 29.84 -49.66
N VAL A 4 16.29 31.10 -49.33
CA VAL A 4 16.59 31.55 -47.96
C VAL A 4 15.33 31.52 -47.09
N ILE A 5 14.18 31.91 -47.66
CA ILE A 5 12.89 31.86 -46.95
C ILE A 5 12.52 30.40 -46.65
N VAL A 6 12.73 29.49 -47.61
CA VAL A 6 12.45 28.06 -47.43
C VAL A 6 13.37 27.43 -46.38
N THR A 7 14.67 27.72 -46.39
CA THR A 7 15.61 27.16 -45.40
C THR A 7 15.34 27.68 -43.99
N VAL A 8 15.06 28.99 -43.85
CA VAL A 8 14.68 29.58 -42.55
C VAL A 8 13.36 28.99 -42.05
N GLY A 9 12.37 28.82 -42.92
CA GLY A 9 11.10 28.19 -42.57
C GLY A 9 11.28 26.74 -42.09
N LEU A 10 12.05 25.93 -42.82
CA LEU A 10 12.35 24.55 -42.44
C LEU A 10 13.12 24.46 -41.11
N ALA A 11 14.11 25.34 -40.89
CA ALA A 11 14.86 25.39 -39.65
C ALA A 11 13.95 25.74 -38.45
N PHE A 12 13.03 26.69 -38.62
CA PHE A 12 12.09 27.08 -37.57
C PHE A 12 11.11 25.95 -37.23
N ILE A 13 10.58 25.26 -38.25
CA ILE A 13 9.71 24.08 -38.06
C ILE A 13 10.47 22.95 -37.34
N GLY A 14 11.71 22.68 -37.73
CA GLY A 14 12.57 21.70 -37.08
C GLY A 14 12.80 22.03 -35.61
N TYR A 15 13.16 23.28 -35.31
CA TYR A 15 13.33 23.75 -33.94
C TYR A 15 12.05 23.61 -33.10
N LEU A 16 10.90 24.01 -33.65
CA LEU A 16 9.62 23.90 -32.95
C LEU A 16 9.27 22.44 -32.67
N ALA A 17 9.47 21.54 -33.63
CA ALA A 17 9.27 20.11 -33.44
C ALA A 17 10.18 19.53 -32.34
N THR A 18 11.46 19.91 -32.33
CA THR A 18 12.41 19.50 -31.29
C THR A 18 12.03 20.04 -29.92
N TYR A 19 11.65 21.32 -29.81
CA TYR A 19 11.23 21.93 -28.56
C TYR A 19 9.98 21.25 -27.97
N LEU A 20 8.96 21.01 -28.79
CA LEU A 20 7.74 20.32 -28.37
C LEU A 20 8.02 18.86 -27.97
N ASN A 21 8.89 18.16 -28.68
CA ASN A 21 9.33 16.82 -28.29
C ASN A 21 10.11 16.83 -26.96
N GLY A 22 10.96 17.83 -26.75
CA GLY A 22 11.69 18.04 -25.50
C GLY A 22 10.74 18.25 -24.32
N LEU A 23 9.73 19.11 -24.48
CA LEU A 23 8.70 19.32 -23.45
C LEU A 23 7.92 18.03 -23.14
N ARG A 24 7.49 17.28 -24.17
CA ARG A 24 6.77 16.01 -23.98
C ARG A 24 7.63 14.98 -23.25
N LEU A 25 8.91 14.88 -23.60
CA LEU A 25 9.85 13.97 -22.97
C LEU A 25 10.07 14.35 -21.50
N ALA A 26 10.26 15.64 -21.22
CA ALA A 26 10.43 16.15 -19.86
C ALA A 26 9.20 15.88 -18.99
N GLN A 27 7.99 16.14 -19.49
CA GLN A 27 6.74 15.83 -18.79
C GLN A 27 6.58 14.34 -18.51
N ARG A 28 6.86 13.48 -19.50
CA ARG A 28 6.81 12.03 -19.34
C ARG A 28 7.81 11.53 -18.29
N GLN A 29 9.02 12.08 -18.30
CA GLN A 29 10.05 11.73 -17.33
C GLN A 29 9.68 12.19 -15.91
N ALA A 30 9.19 13.42 -15.75
CA ALA A 30 8.73 13.92 -14.46
C ALA A 30 7.59 13.07 -13.88
N ARG A 31 6.62 12.70 -14.73
CA ARG A 31 5.52 11.82 -14.34
C ARG A 31 6.00 10.42 -13.97
N LEU A 32 6.93 9.84 -14.73
CA LEU A 32 7.53 8.54 -14.42
C LEU A 32 8.29 8.57 -13.09
N THR A 33 9.07 9.62 -12.84
CA THR A 33 9.76 9.82 -11.55
C THR A 33 8.77 9.86 -10.39
N ARG A 34 7.68 10.64 -10.53
CA ARG A 34 6.64 10.72 -9.51
C ARG A 34 5.99 9.36 -9.24
N VAL A 35 5.55 8.66 -10.29
CA VAL A 35 4.95 7.32 -10.17
C VAL A 35 5.90 6.33 -9.52
N ASN A 36 7.20 6.39 -9.87
CA ASN A 36 8.21 5.53 -9.26
C ASN A 36 8.34 5.79 -7.76
N GLN A 37 8.38 7.05 -7.33
CA GLN A 37 8.41 7.42 -5.90
C GLN A 37 7.16 6.93 -5.17
N GLN A 38 5.97 7.14 -5.74
CA GLN A 38 4.72 6.65 -5.16
C GLN A 38 4.73 5.12 -5.00
N LEU A 39 5.27 4.39 -5.98
CA LEU A 39 5.41 2.93 -5.91
C LEU A 39 6.49 2.48 -4.93
N SER A 40 7.66 3.11 -4.90
CA SER A 40 8.79 2.65 -4.08
C SER A 40 8.64 3.04 -2.61
N ASP A 41 8.09 4.21 -2.34
CA ASP A 41 8.18 4.83 -1.02
C ASP A 41 6.83 4.83 -0.27
N PHE A 42 5.70 4.66 -0.98
CA PHE A 42 4.36 4.65 -0.39
C PHE A 42 3.59 3.36 -0.64
N TYR A 43 3.08 3.17 -1.86
CA TYR A 43 2.15 2.09 -2.17
C TYR A 43 2.82 0.72 -2.22
N GLY A 44 4.11 0.62 -2.57
CA GLY A 44 4.85 -0.63 -2.55
C GLY A 44 5.07 -1.17 -1.14
N PRO A 45 5.65 -0.39 -0.21
CA PRO A 45 5.77 -0.77 1.19
C PRO A 45 4.42 -1.11 1.82
N LEU A 46 3.39 -0.28 1.61
CA LEU A 46 2.04 -0.55 2.11
C LEU A 46 1.47 -1.85 1.56
N PHE A 47 1.61 -2.11 0.26
CA PHE A 47 1.14 -3.34 -0.37
C PHE A 47 1.86 -4.56 0.20
N ALA A 48 3.19 -4.54 0.28
CA ALA A 48 3.99 -5.65 0.77
C ALA A 48 3.67 -5.96 2.24
N LEU A 49 3.62 -4.94 3.09
CA LEU A 49 3.27 -5.11 4.50
C LEU A 49 1.83 -5.64 4.64
N MET A 50 0.87 -5.13 3.87
CA MET A 50 -0.53 -5.53 4.00
C MET A 50 -0.77 -6.98 3.58
N GLU A 51 -0.12 -7.41 2.51
CA GLU A 51 -0.16 -8.80 2.04
C GLU A 51 0.56 -9.74 3.01
N ALA A 52 1.76 -9.37 3.48
CA ALA A 52 2.49 -10.15 4.48
C ALA A 52 1.67 -10.31 5.76
N ASN A 53 1.14 -9.21 6.30
CA ASN A 53 0.33 -9.21 7.52
C ASN A 53 -0.94 -10.05 7.36
N SER A 54 -1.61 -9.97 6.20
CA SER A 54 -2.79 -10.80 5.90
C SER A 54 -2.44 -12.29 5.89
N ARG A 55 -1.33 -12.68 5.26
CA ARG A 55 -0.89 -14.08 5.20
C ARG A 55 -0.48 -14.60 6.58
N THR A 56 0.24 -13.81 7.36
CA THR A 56 0.60 -14.15 8.74
C THR A 56 -0.64 -14.33 9.61
N TYR A 57 -1.63 -13.44 9.50
CA TYR A 57 -2.88 -13.57 10.25
C TYR A 57 -3.68 -14.81 9.83
N ASN A 58 -3.70 -15.15 8.54
CA ASN A 58 -4.31 -16.41 8.09
C ASN A 58 -3.58 -17.61 8.68
N THR A 59 -2.25 -17.63 8.69
CA THR A 59 -1.47 -18.71 9.33
C THR A 59 -1.76 -18.83 10.84
N PHE A 60 -1.90 -17.71 11.55
CA PHE A 60 -2.35 -17.71 12.94
C PHE A 60 -3.76 -18.30 13.05
N SER A 61 -4.70 -17.82 12.24
CA SER A 61 -6.10 -18.24 12.27
C SER A 61 -6.24 -19.74 12.00
N ASP A 62 -5.50 -20.27 11.02
CA ASP A 62 -5.50 -21.69 10.67
C ASP A 62 -4.88 -22.56 11.78
N LYS A 63 -3.79 -22.08 12.39
CA LYS A 63 -3.09 -22.82 13.47
C LYS A 63 -3.93 -22.94 14.73
N TYR A 64 -4.68 -21.90 15.09
CA TYR A 64 -5.53 -21.86 16.28
C TYR A 64 -7.03 -21.98 15.94
N ALA A 65 -7.34 -22.54 14.76
CA ALA A 65 -8.72 -22.73 14.34
C ALA A 65 -9.47 -23.64 15.32
N ARG A 66 -10.67 -23.23 15.70
CA ARG A 66 -11.61 -24.02 16.49
C ARG A 66 -12.25 -25.12 15.61
N PRO A 67 -12.95 -26.11 16.20
CA PRO A 67 -13.61 -27.17 15.43
C PRO A 67 -14.60 -26.67 14.35
N ASP A 68 -15.14 -25.46 14.50
CA ASP A 68 -16.03 -24.80 13.53
C ASP A 68 -15.28 -23.96 12.47
N GLY A 69 -13.94 -23.94 12.51
CA GLY A 69 -13.07 -23.22 11.59
C GLY A 69 -12.85 -21.75 11.91
N ARG A 70 -13.47 -21.19 12.97
CA ARG A 70 -13.23 -19.79 13.38
C ARG A 70 -11.98 -19.68 14.26
N ASP A 71 -11.30 -18.54 14.18
CA ASP A 71 -10.19 -18.24 15.09
C ASP A 71 -10.70 -17.92 16.51
N PRO A 72 -9.84 -17.98 17.55
CA PRO A 72 -10.27 -17.81 18.94
C PRO A 72 -10.97 -16.47 19.22
N PHE A 73 -10.72 -15.42 18.44
CA PHE A 73 -11.31 -14.10 18.62
C PHE A 73 -12.61 -13.88 17.83
N ARG A 74 -13.00 -14.83 16.98
CA ARG A 74 -14.27 -14.82 16.24
C ARG A 74 -15.25 -15.92 16.67
N HIS A 75 -14.85 -16.73 17.65
CA HIS A 75 -15.68 -17.77 18.22
C HIS A 75 -16.56 -17.24 19.36
N ASP A 76 -17.69 -17.91 19.61
CA ASP A 76 -18.61 -17.57 20.71
C ASP A 76 -18.03 -17.95 22.09
N THR A 77 -16.96 -18.73 22.10
CA THR A 77 -16.25 -19.17 23.30
C THR A 77 -15.04 -18.27 23.45
N PRO A 78 -14.88 -17.58 24.59
CA PRO A 78 -13.73 -16.73 24.82
C PRO A 78 -12.40 -17.47 24.63
N PRO A 79 -11.34 -16.78 24.17
CA PRO A 79 -10.00 -17.35 24.12
C PRO A 79 -9.53 -17.86 25.48
N THR A 80 -8.80 -18.96 25.49
CA THR A 80 -8.13 -19.48 26.68
C THR A 80 -6.88 -18.67 27.01
N GLU A 81 -6.37 -18.73 28.25
CA GLU A 81 -5.12 -18.08 28.64
C GLU A 81 -3.93 -18.47 27.75
N GLN A 82 -3.88 -19.73 27.30
CA GLN A 82 -2.84 -20.18 26.38
C GLN A 82 -2.95 -19.46 25.02
N GLU A 83 -4.14 -19.36 24.45
CA GLU A 83 -4.36 -18.69 23.17
C GLU A 83 -4.14 -17.19 23.27
N LEU A 84 -4.48 -16.60 24.40
CA LEU A 84 -4.18 -15.21 24.72
C LEU A 84 -2.66 -14.98 24.80
N ALA A 85 -1.91 -15.89 25.43
CA ALA A 85 -0.45 -15.82 25.48
C ALA A 85 0.20 -15.97 24.10
N GLU A 86 -0.31 -16.91 23.29
CA GLU A 86 0.11 -17.08 21.90
C GLU A 86 -0.20 -15.82 21.09
N TRP A 87 -1.42 -15.28 21.19
CA TRP A 87 -1.79 -14.04 20.53
C TRP A 87 -0.85 -12.89 20.88
N ARG A 88 -0.54 -12.67 22.18
CA ARG A 88 0.40 -11.62 22.60
C ARG A 88 1.77 -11.81 21.95
N THR A 89 2.23 -13.05 21.80
CA THR A 89 3.49 -13.37 21.13
C THR A 89 3.44 -12.99 19.66
N TRP A 90 2.41 -13.42 18.91
CA TRP A 90 2.25 -13.06 17.49
C TRP A 90 2.05 -11.56 17.28
N ALA A 91 1.24 -10.94 18.11
CA ALA A 91 0.93 -9.52 18.05
C ALA A 91 2.18 -8.67 18.32
N SER A 92 2.90 -8.93 19.40
CA SER A 92 4.09 -8.16 19.77
C SER A 92 5.27 -8.39 18.82
N THR A 93 5.38 -9.59 18.23
CA THR A 93 6.50 -9.95 17.36
C THR A 93 6.28 -9.51 15.91
N VAL A 94 5.03 -9.56 15.42
CA VAL A 94 4.76 -9.37 13.99
C VAL A 94 3.67 -8.33 13.74
N PHE A 95 2.47 -8.50 14.31
CA PHE A 95 1.33 -7.69 13.89
C PHE A 95 1.49 -6.21 14.26
N ILE A 96 1.86 -5.91 15.51
CA ILE A 96 2.06 -4.54 16.01
C ILE A 96 3.20 -3.85 15.23
N PRO A 97 4.40 -4.45 15.11
CA PRO A 97 5.47 -3.85 14.30
C PRO A 97 5.05 -3.59 12.85
N ASN A 98 4.31 -4.50 12.21
CA ASN A 98 3.86 -4.32 10.84
C ASN A 98 2.88 -3.15 10.69
N ILE A 99 1.86 -3.05 11.56
CA ILE A 99 0.89 -1.95 11.47
C ILE A 99 1.52 -0.61 11.83
N GLN A 100 2.51 -0.58 12.74
CA GLN A 100 3.30 0.61 13.02
C GLN A 100 4.10 1.04 11.78
N ALA A 101 4.78 0.11 11.12
CA ALA A 101 5.49 0.41 9.88
C ALA A 101 4.56 0.93 8.77
N MET A 102 3.33 0.38 8.66
CA MET A 102 2.34 0.92 7.72
C MET A 102 1.93 2.36 8.08
N ARG A 103 1.64 2.64 9.36
CA ARG A 103 1.33 4.01 9.82
C ARG A 103 2.49 4.96 9.51
N ASP A 104 3.71 4.54 9.76
CA ASP A 104 4.88 5.39 9.55
C ASP A 104 5.02 5.76 8.07
N VAL A 105 4.76 4.83 7.15
CA VAL A 105 4.65 5.15 5.71
C VAL A 105 3.55 6.17 5.46
N VAL A 106 2.34 5.95 5.99
CA VAL A 106 1.19 6.86 5.79
C VAL A 106 1.51 8.28 6.28
N VAL A 107 2.06 8.42 7.49
CA VAL A 107 2.28 9.71 8.13
C VAL A 107 3.49 10.45 7.54
N THR A 108 4.57 9.73 7.21
CA THR A 108 5.82 10.37 6.73
C THR A 108 5.88 10.60 5.23
N LYS A 109 5.02 9.91 4.46
CA LYS A 109 5.00 9.94 2.99
C LYS A 109 3.64 10.34 2.43
N ALA A 110 2.80 11.02 3.22
CA ALA A 110 1.47 11.47 2.80
C ALA A 110 1.51 12.34 1.54
N ASP A 111 2.62 13.03 1.27
CA ASP A 111 2.83 13.81 0.05
C ASP A 111 2.80 12.96 -1.23
N LEU A 112 2.96 11.63 -1.12
CA LEU A 112 2.93 10.68 -2.23
C LEU A 112 1.53 10.11 -2.51
N LEU A 113 0.50 10.49 -1.74
CA LEU A 113 -0.88 10.11 -2.03
C LEU A 113 -1.30 10.56 -3.43
N ILE A 114 -2.17 9.76 -4.05
CA ILE A 114 -2.75 10.06 -5.37
C ILE A 114 -3.99 10.96 -5.18
N GLU A 115 -4.72 10.74 -4.08
CA GLU A 115 -5.88 11.49 -3.66
C GLU A 115 -5.53 12.89 -3.16
N GLU A 116 -6.48 13.82 -3.30
CA GLU A 116 -6.38 15.18 -2.75
C GLU A 116 -6.50 15.20 -1.22
N GLU A 117 -7.26 14.24 -0.67
CA GLU A 117 -7.51 14.10 0.76
C GLU A 117 -7.08 12.72 1.27
N MET A 118 -6.79 12.64 2.56
CA MET A 118 -6.40 11.38 3.21
C MET A 118 -7.56 10.37 3.18
N PRO A 119 -7.39 9.18 2.56
CA PRO A 119 -8.42 8.16 2.54
C PRO A 119 -8.82 7.69 3.94
N GLN A 120 -10.12 7.47 4.15
CA GLN A 120 -10.67 7.03 5.44
C GLN A 120 -10.05 5.72 5.95
N ALA A 121 -9.74 4.77 5.06
CA ALA A 121 -9.09 3.52 5.44
C ALA A 121 -7.68 3.73 6.03
N LEU A 122 -6.94 4.74 5.57
CA LEU A 122 -5.63 5.09 6.13
C LEU A 122 -5.78 5.78 7.49
N LEU A 123 -6.78 6.65 7.65
CA LEU A 123 -7.10 7.25 8.96
C LEU A 123 -7.48 6.19 9.99
N GLN A 124 -8.33 5.23 9.59
CA GLN A 124 -8.72 4.11 10.45
C GLN A 124 -7.52 3.21 10.81
N LEU A 125 -6.58 3.00 9.89
CA LEU A 125 -5.32 2.30 10.19
C LEU A 125 -4.54 3.05 11.29
N CYS A 126 -4.33 4.36 11.14
CA CYS A 126 -3.62 5.16 12.13
C CYS A 126 -4.29 5.12 13.52
N ALA A 127 -5.63 5.17 13.54
CA ALA A 127 -6.41 5.04 14.76
C ALA A 127 -6.28 3.63 15.37
N HIS A 128 -6.36 2.58 14.56
CA HIS A 128 -6.14 1.19 14.98
C HIS A 128 -4.78 0.97 15.64
N VAL A 129 -3.71 1.53 15.04
CA VAL A 129 -2.35 1.47 15.59
C VAL A 129 -2.28 2.16 16.94
N SER A 130 -2.86 3.36 17.05
CA SER A 130 -2.91 4.10 18.32
C SER A 130 -3.64 3.31 19.42
N GLY A 131 -4.71 2.59 19.07
CA GLY A 131 -5.39 1.68 19.98
C GLY A 131 -4.51 0.50 20.43
N TYR A 132 -3.71 -0.07 19.52
CA TYR A 132 -2.76 -1.14 19.88
C TYR A 132 -1.58 -0.66 20.71
N GLU A 133 -1.12 0.57 20.54
CA GLU A 133 -0.04 1.14 21.36
C GLU A 133 -0.44 1.21 22.84
N ILE A 134 -1.71 1.52 23.13
CA ILE A 134 -2.26 1.47 24.50
C ILE A 134 -2.25 0.03 25.02
N THR A 135 -2.74 -0.93 24.22
CA THR A 135 -2.77 -2.35 24.59
C THR A 135 -1.35 -2.89 24.84
N ALA A 136 -0.40 -2.58 23.96
CA ALA A 136 1.00 -2.97 24.10
C ALA A 136 1.66 -2.35 25.33
N ALA A 137 1.38 -1.08 25.64
CA ALA A 137 1.88 -0.41 26.83
C ALA A 137 1.37 -1.08 28.12
N ARG A 138 0.11 -1.55 28.13
CA ARG A 138 -0.46 -2.33 29.25
C ARG A 138 0.24 -3.67 29.40
N TRP A 139 0.48 -4.39 28.29
CA TRP A 139 1.21 -5.65 28.32
C TRP A 139 2.63 -5.50 28.87
N ALA A 140 3.33 -4.41 28.52
CA ALA A 140 4.67 -4.12 29.05
C ALA A 140 4.68 -3.90 30.57
N GLN A 141 3.53 -3.55 31.17
CA GLN A 141 3.34 -3.42 32.63
C GLN A 141 2.82 -4.71 33.28
N GLY A 142 2.73 -5.82 32.52
CA GLY A 142 2.16 -7.08 32.98
C GLY A 142 0.63 -7.09 33.07
N ASN A 143 -0.04 -6.05 32.55
CA ASN A 143 -1.50 -5.99 32.51
C ASN A 143 -2.04 -6.61 31.22
N TYR A 144 -2.58 -7.82 31.34
CA TYR A 144 -3.15 -8.58 30.22
C TYR A 144 -4.69 -8.58 30.25
N GLY A 145 -5.35 -7.56 30.80
CA GLY A 145 -6.82 -7.49 30.79
C GLY A 145 -7.43 -7.32 29.39
N GLU A 146 -6.69 -6.70 28.47
CA GLU A 146 -7.12 -6.44 27.09
C GLU A 146 -6.12 -7.03 26.11
N HIS A 147 -6.64 -7.60 25.01
CA HIS A 147 -5.82 -8.33 24.03
C HIS A 147 -5.91 -7.81 22.60
N LEU A 148 -6.97 -7.08 22.27
CA LEU A 148 -7.19 -6.52 20.95
C LEU A 148 -7.02 -4.99 20.99
N SER A 149 -6.92 -4.37 19.81
CA SER A 149 -7.06 -2.93 19.72
C SER A 149 -8.48 -2.50 20.01
N LEU A 150 -8.63 -1.39 20.72
CA LEU A 150 -9.92 -0.73 20.97
C LEU A 150 -10.61 -0.26 19.68
N ILE A 151 -9.84 -0.07 18.62
CA ILE A 151 -10.31 0.38 17.32
C ILE A 151 -10.13 -0.78 16.35
N SER A 152 -11.17 -1.14 15.60
CA SER A 152 -11.11 -2.26 14.66
C SER A 152 -10.14 -1.98 13.50
N PHE A 153 -9.44 -3.02 13.06
CA PHE A 153 -8.55 -2.92 11.89
C PHE A 153 -9.38 -2.81 10.60
N PRO A 154 -9.11 -1.83 9.71
CA PRO A 154 -9.85 -1.65 8.45
C PRO A 154 -9.39 -2.65 7.37
N GLY A 155 -9.33 -3.94 7.70
CA GLY A 155 -8.56 -4.92 6.92
C GLY A 155 -9.06 -5.19 5.50
N ARG A 156 -10.36 -5.05 5.22
CA ARG A 156 -10.90 -5.25 3.87
C ARG A 156 -10.68 -3.99 3.03
N GLU A 157 -11.16 -2.87 3.54
CA GLU A 157 -11.15 -1.56 2.91
C GLU A 157 -9.72 -1.09 2.62
N LEU A 158 -8.81 -1.29 3.58
CA LEU A 158 -7.40 -0.96 3.43
C LEU A 158 -6.73 -1.82 2.36
N ARG A 159 -6.99 -3.13 2.34
CA ARG A 159 -6.41 -4.03 1.35
C ARG A 159 -6.87 -3.68 -0.05
N GLU A 160 -8.17 -3.48 -0.23
CA GLU A 160 -8.76 -3.10 -1.52
C GLU A 160 -8.18 -1.78 -2.02
N TYR A 161 -8.16 -0.76 -1.15
CA TYR A 161 -7.56 0.54 -1.46
C TYR A 161 -6.10 0.41 -1.92
N ILE A 162 -5.25 -0.24 -1.12
CA ILE A 162 -3.80 -0.36 -1.42
C ILE A 162 -3.60 -1.15 -2.72
N ARG A 163 -4.29 -2.29 -2.89
CA ARG A 163 -4.16 -3.15 -4.06
C ARG A 163 -4.55 -2.41 -5.33
N ASP A 164 -5.67 -1.69 -5.31
CA ASP A 164 -6.20 -1.00 -6.47
C ASP A 164 -5.27 0.14 -6.90
N ARG A 165 -4.77 0.94 -5.93
CA ARG A 165 -3.82 2.03 -6.21
C ARG A 165 -2.47 1.54 -6.65
N PHE A 166 -1.95 0.47 -6.04
CA PHE A 166 -0.71 -0.16 -6.49
C PHE A 166 -0.83 -0.65 -7.94
N ALA A 167 -1.92 -1.35 -8.28
CA ALA A 167 -2.16 -1.85 -9.64
C ALA A 167 -2.32 -0.70 -10.66
N GLN A 168 -3.02 0.37 -10.29
CA GLN A 168 -3.16 1.57 -11.11
C GLN A 168 -1.80 2.19 -11.43
N LEU A 169 -0.98 2.45 -10.41
CA LEU A 169 0.36 3.02 -10.58
C LEU A 169 1.29 2.12 -11.38
N LYS A 170 1.23 0.79 -11.18
CA LYS A 170 1.99 -0.17 -12.00
C LYS A 170 1.57 -0.14 -13.47
N SER A 171 0.28 0.04 -13.76
CA SER A 171 -0.20 0.21 -15.13
C SER A 171 0.30 1.52 -15.74
N GLU A 172 0.24 2.61 -14.98
CA GLU A 172 0.72 3.92 -15.41
C GLU A 172 2.24 3.91 -15.68
N GLN A 173 3.03 3.31 -14.79
CA GLN A 173 4.47 3.11 -14.99
C GLN A 173 4.76 2.37 -16.29
N ALA A 174 4.03 1.28 -16.58
CA ALA A 174 4.22 0.51 -17.81
C ALA A 174 3.91 1.34 -19.06
N GLN A 175 2.82 2.13 -19.04
CA GLN A 175 2.47 3.03 -20.14
C GLN A 175 3.55 4.10 -20.35
N LEU A 176 4.04 4.72 -19.27
CA LEU A 176 5.12 5.70 -19.31
C LEU A 176 6.45 5.10 -19.73
N LEU A 177 6.66 3.79 -19.62
CA LEU A 177 7.83 3.09 -20.17
C LEU A 177 7.63 2.61 -21.62
N GLY A 178 6.44 2.81 -22.20
CA GLY A 178 6.13 2.36 -23.56
C GLY A 178 5.86 0.85 -23.67
N GLN A 179 5.60 0.19 -22.54
CA GLN A 179 5.16 -1.21 -22.50
C GLN A 179 3.63 -1.24 -22.62
N SER A 180 3.10 -1.80 -23.71
CA SER A 180 1.65 -1.85 -23.96
C SER A 180 0.88 -2.41 -22.76
N GLY A 181 0.01 -1.58 -22.17
CA GLY A 181 -0.73 -1.86 -20.93
C GLY A 181 -1.72 -3.04 -20.97
N ALA A 182 -1.86 -3.72 -22.12
CA ALA A 182 -2.66 -4.94 -22.29
C ALA A 182 -1.93 -6.20 -21.78
N ALA A 183 -0.63 -6.33 -22.00
CA ALA A 183 0.14 -7.51 -21.58
C ALA A 183 0.39 -7.55 -20.06
N ASN A 184 0.45 -6.38 -19.41
CA ASN A 184 0.80 -6.27 -17.99
C ASN A 184 -0.44 -6.41 -17.07
N ARG A 185 -1.63 -5.97 -17.51
CA ARG A 185 -2.88 -6.11 -16.73
C ARG A 185 -3.19 -7.58 -16.40
N ASN A 186 -2.98 -8.49 -17.35
CA ASN A 186 -3.18 -9.93 -17.13
C ASN A 186 -2.13 -10.55 -16.18
N ARG A 187 -0.88 -10.05 -16.16
CA ARG A 187 0.17 -10.54 -15.24
C ARG A 187 -0.11 -10.17 -13.80
N TRP A 188 -0.55 -8.94 -13.52
CA TRP A 188 -0.84 -8.50 -12.15
C TRP A 188 -2.20 -8.97 -11.67
N ALA A 189 -3.22 -9.05 -12.53
CA ALA A 189 -4.49 -9.68 -12.18
C ALA A 189 -4.30 -11.16 -11.78
N GLY A 190 -3.40 -11.90 -12.45
CA GLY A 190 -3.08 -13.28 -12.09
C GLY A 190 -2.27 -13.45 -10.79
N LEU A 191 -1.49 -12.43 -10.39
CA LEU A 191 -0.74 -12.41 -9.13
C LEU A 191 -1.56 -11.89 -7.94
N LEU A 192 -2.56 -11.06 -8.20
CA LEU A 192 -3.44 -10.44 -7.20
C LEU A 192 -4.79 -11.15 -7.03
N GLY A 193 -5.05 -12.18 -7.85
CA GLY A 193 -6.31 -12.93 -7.94
C GLY A 193 -6.26 -14.36 -7.40
N ARG A 194 -5.36 -14.67 -6.47
CA ARG A 194 -5.35 -15.94 -5.71
C ARG A 194 -5.14 -15.72 -4.23
#